data_AF-A0A373Q8J3-F1
#
_entry.id   AF-A0A373Q8J3-F1
#
_cell.length_a   1.000
_cell.length_b   1.000
_cell.length_c   1.000
_cell.angle_alpha   90.00
_cell.angle_beta   90.00
_cell.angle_gamma   90.00
#
_symmetry.space_group_name_H-M   'P 1'
#
loop_
_entity.id
_entity.type
_entity.pdbx_description
1 polymer ?
#
loop_
_entity_poly.entity_id
_entity_poly.type
_entity_poly.pdbx_seq_one_letter_code
_entity_poly.pdbx_strand_id
1 'polypeptide(L)'
;MENMEKYVVICYAVHEEKIERYKTFDNKKDAYIFVKEDSQNLYKQKSHNSDDDWNAKIDFTCGDDGVAYLSVDDKEYIWTWEVIEIN
;
A
#
# COMPACT_ATOMS: atom_id res chain seq x y z
N MET A 1 -10.95 -26.47 17.63
CA MET A 1 -11.03 -25.74 16.36
C MET A 1 -9.83 -24.83 16.37
N GLU A 2 -8.85 -25.06 15.50
CA GLU A 2 -7.75 -24.09 15.32
C GLU A 2 -8.39 -22.82 14.75
N ASN A 3 -8.19 -21.67 15.39
CA ASN A 3 -8.50 -20.39 14.75
C ASN A 3 -7.55 -20.29 13.56
N MET A 4 -8.10 -20.35 12.35
CA MET A 4 -7.32 -20.01 11.16
C MET A 4 -7.10 -18.50 11.19
N GLU A 5 -5.87 -18.09 11.49
CA GLU A 5 -5.44 -16.71 11.36
C GLU A 5 -5.76 -16.22 9.94
N LYS A 6 -6.48 -15.11 9.84
CA LYS A 6 -6.73 -14.44 8.57
C LYS A 6 -6.08 -13.08 8.57
N TYR A 7 -5.59 -12.68 7.42
CA TYR A 7 -4.90 -11.41 7.24
C TYR A 7 -5.66 -10.59 6.22
N VAL A 8 -5.89 -9.31 6.51
CA VAL A 8 -6.50 -8.37 5.57
C VAL A 8 -5.52 -7.26 5.29
N VAL A 9 -5.16 -7.10 4.02
CA VAL A 9 -4.44 -5.92 3.56
C VAL A 9 -5.48 -4.86 3.20
N ILE A 10 -5.31 -3.66 3.73
CA ILE A 10 -6.11 -2.49 3.37
C ILE A 10 -5.19 -1.45 2.75
N CYS A 11 -5.57 -0.94 1.59
CA CYS A 11 -4.97 0.23 0.96
C CYS A 11 -5.94 1.40 1.11
N TYR A 12 -5.47 2.48 1.71
CA TYR A 12 -6.23 3.72 1.88
C TYR A 12 -5.79 4.75 0.85
N ALA A 13 -6.75 5.48 0.28
CA ALA A 13 -6.50 6.75 -0.38
C ALA A 13 -6.80 7.85 0.65
N VAL A 14 -5.79 8.23 1.42
CA VAL A 14 -5.92 9.13 2.59
C VAL A 14 -6.47 10.50 2.17
N HIS A 15 -6.03 11.01 1.04
CA HIS A 15 -6.47 12.27 0.44
C HIS A 15 -7.95 12.29 0.05
N GLU A 16 -8.59 11.13 -0.11
CA GLU A 16 -10.02 10.99 -0.40
C GLU A 16 -10.82 10.42 0.78
N GLU A 17 -10.19 10.27 1.96
CA GLU A 17 -10.81 9.70 3.16
C GLU A 17 -11.50 8.34 2.92
N LYS A 18 -10.92 7.50 2.05
CA LYS A 18 -11.56 6.23 1.63
C LYS A 18 -10.62 5.03 1.66
N ILE A 19 -11.22 3.85 1.75
CA ILE A 19 -10.56 2.58 1.41
C ILE A 19 -10.52 2.48 -0.12
N GLU A 20 -9.33 2.49 -0.69
CA GLU A 20 -9.12 2.34 -2.13
C GLU A 20 -9.31 0.89 -2.56
N ARG A 21 -8.77 -0.06 -1.78
CA ARG A 21 -8.95 -1.50 -1.97
C ARG A 21 -8.60 -2.28 -0.71
N TYR A 22 -9.09 -3.51 -0.62
CA TYR A 22 -8.68 -4.47 0.40
C TYR A 22 -8.58 -5.88 -0.18
N LYS A 23 -7.80 -6.75 0.46
CA LYS A 23 -7.64 -8.16 0.07
C LYS A 23 -7.35 -9.05 1.28
N THR A 24 -7.91 -10.25 1.29
CA THR A 24 -7.75 -11.23 2.38
C THR A 24 -6.75 -12.32 2.02
N PHE A 25 -6.03 -12.83 3.02
CA PHE A 25 -5.03 -13.89 2.91
C PHE A 25 -5.13 -14.85 4.10
N ASP A 26 -4.80 -16.12 3.87
CA ASP A 26 -4.78 -17.15 4.93
C ASP A 26 -3.38 -17.28 5.58
N ASN A 27 -2.42 -16.45 5.17
CA ASN A 27 -1.09 -16.39 5.80
C ASN A 27 -0.47 -14.99 5.69
N LYS A 28 0.34 -14.65 6.69
CA LYS A 28 1.02 -13.35 6.82
C LYS A 28 1.98 -13.05 5.66
N LYS A 29 2.69 -14.08 5.19
CA LYS A 29 3.74 -13.94 4.17
C LYS A 29 3.15 -13.43 2.86
N ASP A 30 2.04 -14.01 2.41
CA ASP A 30 1.38 -13.60 1.17
C ASP A 30 0.77 -12.21 1.28
N ALA A 31 0.23 -11.85 2.45
CA ALA A 31 -0.23 -10.49 2.72
C ALA A 31 0.90 -9.47 2.59
N TYR A 32 2.09 -9.78 3.12
CA TYR A 32 3.26 -8.90 3.07
C TYR A 32 3.83 -8.79 1.64
N ILE A 33 3.90 -9.90 0.91
CA ILE A 33 4.26 -9.92 -0.51
C ILE A 33 3.32 -9.01 -1.29
N PHE A 34 2.00 -9.10 -1.04
CA PHE A 34 1.02 -8.27 -1.72
C PHE A 34 1.20 -6.78 -1.43
N VAL A 35 1.45 -6.36 -0.18
CA VAL A 35 1.74 -4.94 0.16
C VAL A 35 2.91 -4.43 -0.68
N LYS A 36 4.00 -5.20 -0.76
CA LYS A 36 5.19 -4.84 -1.53
C LYS A 36 4.88 -4.72 -3.02
N GLU A 37 4.19 -5.70 -3.59
CA GLU A 37 3.87 -5.71 -5.02
C GLU A 37 2.88 -4.59 -5.39
N ASP A 38 1.78 -4.43 -4.66
CA ASP A 38 0.73 -3.45 -4.95
C ASP A 38 1.26 -2.01 -4.80
N SER A 39 1.99 -1.73 -3.73
CA SER A 39 2.57 -0.41 -3.48
C SER A 39 3.65 -0.04 -4.51
N GLN A 40 4.53 -0.98 -4.88
CA GLN A 40 5.52 -0.77 -5.94
C GLN A 40 4.87 -0.58 -7.31
N ASN A 41 3.79 -1.29 -7.59
CA ASN A 41 3.06 -1.12 -8.84
C ASN A 41 2.43 0.27 -8.93
N LEU A 42 1.84 0.78 -7.85
CA LEU A 42 1.28 2.13 -7.83
C LEU A 42 2.38 3.20 -7.95
N TYR A 43 3.50 3.04 -7.23
CA TYR A 43 4.66 3.93 -7.37
C TYR A 43 5.16 4.00 -8.82
N LYS A 44 5.31 2.86 -9.49
CA LYS A 44 5.71 2.81 -10.91
C LYS A 44 4.70 3.51 -11.82
N GLN A 45 3.41 3.30 -11.61
CA GLN A 45 2.37 3.98 -12.40
C GLN A 45 2.42 5.50 -12.23
N LYS A 46 2.66 5.99 -11.02
CA LYS A 46 2.71 7.43 -10.74
C LYS A 46 4.00 8.08 -11.23
N SER A 47 5.14 7.38 -11.14
CA SER A 47 6.43 7.86 -11.65
C SER A 47 6.57 7.78 -13.18
N HIS A 48 5.86 6.88 -13.86
CA HIS A 48 5.90 6.83 -15.34
C HIS A 48 5.01 7.88 -16.01
N ASN A 49 3.99 8.37 -15.31
CA ASN A 49 3.05 9.37 -15.84
C ASN A 49 3.52 10.81 -15.61
N SER A 50 4.68 11.01 -14.99
CA SER A 50 5.24 12.32 -14.75
C SER A 50 6.27 12.70 -15.80
N ASP A 51 6.07 13.83 -16.47
CA ASP A 51 7.17 14.58 -17.07
C ASP A 51 8.23 14.85 -15.99
N ASP A 52 9.51 14.91 -16.38
CA ASP A 52 10.72 14.79 -15.52
C ASP A 52 10.74 15.61 -14.20
N ASP A 53 9.87 16.60 -14.03
CA ASP A 53 9.76 17.49 -12.87
C ASP A 53 9.07 16.86 -11.63
N TRP A 54 8.20 15.84 -11.78
CA TRP A 54 7.47 15.29 -10.61
C TRP A 54 8.22 14.20 -9.85
N ASN A 55 9.31 13.65 -10.37
CA ASN A 55 10.10 12.68 -9.58
C ASN A 55 10.62 13.31 -8.28
N ALA A 56 10.78 14.64 -8.23
CA ALA A 56 11.10 15.40 -7.03
C ALA A 56 9.94 15.48 -6.01
N LYS A 57 8.73 15.10 -6.40
CA LYS A 57 7.49 15.23 -5.61
C LYS A 57 6.88 13.89 -5.19
N ILE A 58 7.59 12.79 -5.42
CA ILE A 58 7.16 11.46 -5.01
C ILE A 58 8.00 11.03 -3.81
N ASP A 59 7.33 10.60 -2.75
CA ASP A 59 7.94 9.96 -1.58
C ASP A 59 7.32 8.58 -1.40
N PHE A 60 8.16 7.54 -1.39
CA PHE A 60 7.73 6.15 -1.34
C PHE A 60 8.54 5.38 -0.31
N THR A 61 7.83 4.73 0.61
CA THR A 61 8.41 3.85 1.63
C THR A 61 7.64 2.52 1.64
N CYS A 62 8.34 1.40 1.61
CA CYS A 62 7.77 0.07 1.77
C CYS A 62 8.66 -0.73 2.73
N GLY A 63 8.15 -1.01 3.93
CA GLY A 63 8.84 -1.82 4.93
C GLY A 63 8.61 -3.32 4.73
N ASP A 64 9.39 -4.13 5.44
CA ASP A 64 9.17 -5.58 5.56
C ASP A 64 8.16 -5.94 6.68
N ASP A 65 7.57 -4.93 7.32
CA ASP A 65 6.62 -5.02 8.44
C ASP A 65 5.15 -5.10 8.00
N GLY A 66 4.88 -5.08 6.68
CA GLY A 66 3.53 -5.11 6.13
C GLY A 66 2.90 -3.73 6.01
N VAL A 67 3.71 -2.66 6.10
CA VAL A 67 3.28 -1.28 5.91
C VAL A 67 3.96 -0.67 4.70
N ALA A 68 3.20 0.11 3.93
CA ALA A 68 3.75 0.94 2.86
C ALA A 68 3.08 2.32 2.85
N TYR A 69 3.79 3.27 2.27
CA TYR A 69 3.39 4.67 2.14
C TYR A 69 3.84 5.19 0.76
N LEU A 70 2.94 5.91 0.09
CA LEU A 70 3.24 6.64 -1.13
C LEU A 70 2.59 8.02 -1.04
N SER A 71 3.36 9.07 -1.21
CA SER A 71 2.82 10.40 -1.52
C SER A 71 3.31 10.92 -2.86
N VAL A 72 2.44 11.64 -3.55
CA VAL A 72 2.67 12.24 -4.86
C VAL A 72 2.23 13.70 -4.82
N ASP A 73 2.91 14.55 -5.58
CA ASP A 73 2.66 15.98 -5.72
C ASP A 73 2.65 16.73 -4.38
N ASP A 74 3.80 16.74 -3.71
CA ASP A 74 4.00 17.46 -2.43
C ASP A 74 2.98 17.07 -1.34
N LYS A 75 2.60 15.79 -1.32
CA LYS A 75 1.62 15.17 -0.39
C LYS A 75 0.17 15.55 -0.66
N GLU A 76 -0.17 16.05 -1.85
CA GLU A 76 -1.57 16.22 -2.27
C GLU A 76 -2.28 14.86 -2.37
N TYR A 77 -1.59 13.85 -2.92
CA TYR A 77 -2.13 12.50 -3.04
C TYR A 77 -1.35 11.52 -2.18
N ILE A 78 -2.02 10.89 -1.22
CA ILE A 78 -1.42 9.96 -0.26
C ILE A 78 -2.12 8.61 -0.31
N TRP A 79 -1.34 7.53 -0.40
CA TRP A 79 -1.77 6.15 -0.20
C TRP A 79 -0.98 5.47 0.91
N THR A 80 -1.67 4.68 1.72
CA THR A 80 -1.06 3.84 2.76
C THR A 80 -1.56 2.42 2.66
N TRP A 81 -0.72 1.46 3.08
CA TRP A 81 -1.06 0.05 3.18
C TRP A 81 -0.80 -0.42 4.61
N GLU A 82 -1.69 -1.25 5.13
CA GLU A 82 -1.47 -1.98 6.38
C GLU A 82 -1.99 -3.41 6.27
N VAL A 83 -1.42 -4.30 7.07
CA VAL A 83 -1.91 -5.67 7.25
C VAL A 83 -2.55 -5.79 8.63
N ILE A 84 -3.83 -6.18 8.66
CA ILE A 84 -4.60 -6.44 9.87
C ILE A 84 -4.71 -7.96 10.07
N GLU A 85 -4.32 -8.44 11.23
CA GLU A 85 -4.55 -9.83 11.66
C GLU A 85 -5.95 -9.96 12.28
N ILE A 86 -6.72 -10.94 11.80
CA ILE A 86 -8.06 -11.26 12.24
C ILE A 86 -8.03 -12.62 12.95
N ASN A 87 -8.44 -12.61 14.21
CA ASN A 87 -8.50 -13.75 15.11
C ASN A 87 -9.89 -14.34 15.28
#